data_AF-A0A7C1KK08-F1
#
_entry.id   AF-A0A7C1KK08-F1
#
_cell.length_a   1.000
_cell.length_b   1.000
_cell.length_c   1.000
_cell.angle_alpha   90.00
_cell.angle_beta   90.00
_cell.angle_gamma   90.00
#
_symmetry.space_group_name_H-M   'P 1'
#
loop_
_entity.id
_entity.type
_entity.pdbx_description
1 polymer ?
#
loop_
_entity_poly.entity_id
_entity_poly.type
_entity_poly.pdbx_seq_one_letter_code
_entity_poly.pdbx_strand_id
1 'polypeptide(L)'
;LCAKHLEPTIPEKTGLVNRDELLEIKGRSRKDQIQLADIFQIKDYPCSSGGCLLTDPEFANRMRDSLKHEDVDVNDVKLLKVGRHFRIDSKTKVVVSRREDENLTIQNLAKDSDYLLHLKDIPGPLSLIRGNIDDEKLKIAAQLTARSSKAKYLPSTKVVISRIQQDFEQKVLNVSQIDPGKAEELMVKK
;
A
#
# COMPACT_ATOMS: atom_id res chain seq x y z
N LEU A 1 -5.21 -2.38 -33.65
CA LEU A 1 -6.08 -3.00 -34.68
C LEU A 1 -5.15 -3.39 -35.82
N CYS A 2 -4.95 -4.68 -36.05
CA CYS A 2 -3.89 -5.21 -36.93
C CYS A 2 -4.38 -5.62 -38.32
N ALA A 3 -5.52 -5.11 -38.78
CA ALA A 3 -6.23 -5.61 -39.96
C ALA A 3 -5.34 -5.69 -41.22
N LYS A 4 -4.50 -4.68 -41.44
CA LYS A 4 -3.58 -4.62 -42.59
C LYS A 4 -2.34 -5.52 -42.47
N HIS A 5 -2.07 -6.09 -41.29
CA HIS A 5 -0.94 -6.99 -41.04
C HIS A 5 -1.27 -8.49 -41.13
N LEU A 6 -2.55 -8.83 -41.35
CA LEU A 6 -3.02 -10.21 -41.45
C LEU A 6 -3.64 -10.45 -42.84
N GLU A 7 -3.83 -11.71 -43.23
CA GLU A 7 -4.52 -12.01 -44.47
C GLU A 7 -5.97 -11.49 -44.47
N PRO A 8 -6.53 -11.12 -45.64
CA PRO A 8 -7.92 -10.65 -45.74
C PRO A 8 -8.92 -11.67 -45.20
N THR A 9 -9.81 -11.22 -44.32
CA THR A 9 -10.91 -12.03 -43.80
C THR A 9 -12.01 -12.24 -44.87
N ILE A 10 -12.93 -13.17 -44.63
CA ILE A 10 -14.05 -13.46 -45.56
C ILE A 10 -14.88 -12.18 -45.85
N PRO A 11 -15.28 -11.36 -44.85
CA PRO A 11 -16.00 -10.12 -45.11
C PRO A 11 -15.25 -9.14 -46.04
N GLU A 12 -13.92 -9.04 -45.89
CA GLU A 12 -13.07 -8.22 -46.76
C GLU A 12 -13.02 -8.79 -48.19
N LYS A 13 -12.88 -10.11 -48.34
CA LYS A 13 -12.87 -10.79 -49.66
C LYS A 13 -14.22 -10.69 -50.39
N THR A 14 -15.32 -10.74 -49.64
CA THR A 14 -16.69 -10.64 -50.19
C THR A 14 -17.15 -9.20 -50.42
N GLY A 15 -16.33 -8.19 -50.10
CA GLY A 15 -16.65 -6.78 -50.29
C GLY A 15 -17.61 -6.18 -49.24
N LEU A 16 -17.95 -6.93 -48.18
CA LEU A 16 -18.77 -6.42 -47.07
C LEU A 16 -18.02 -5.39 -46.21
N VAL A 17 -16.69 -5.46 -46.19
CA VAL A 17 -15.83 -4.53 -45.46
C VAL A 17 -14.75 -4.01 -46.41
N ASN A 18 -14.64 -2.69 -46.54
CA ASN A 18 -13.56 -2.07 -47.28
C ASN A 18 -12.26 -2.10 -46.45
N ARG A 19 -11.31 -2.94 -46.85
CA ARG A 19 -10.03 -3.10 -46.13
C ARG A 19 -9.20 -1.82 -46.08
N ASP A 20 -9.33 -0.95 -47.10
CA ASP A 20 -8.53 0.28 -47.19
C ASP A 20 -8.90 1.29 -46.11
N GLU A 21 -10.15 1.27 -45.63
CA GLU A 21 -10.66 2.10 -44.55
C GLU A 21 -10.24 1.61 -43.15
N LEU A 22 -9.65 0.41 -43.05
CA LEU A 22 -9.17 -0.14 -41.79
C LEU A 22 -7.79 0.41 -41.40
N LEU A 23 -7.54 0.50 -40.09
CA LEU A 23 -6.29 1.00 -39.52
C LEU A 23 -5.20 -0.08 -39.47
N GLU A 24 -3.94 0.38 -39.53
CA GLU A 24 -2.73 -0.44 -39.45
C GLU A 24 -1.99 -0.24 -38.10
N ILE A 25 -2.72 -0.31 -36.98
CA ILE A 25 -2.14 -0.08 -35.65
C ILE A 25 -1.46 -1.35 -35.16
N LYS A 26 -0.12 -1.30 -35.01
CA LYS A 26 0.73 -2.35 -34.45
C LYS A 26 1.56 -1.90 -33.25
N GLY A 27 2.02 -2.89 -32.47
CA GLY A 27 2.90 -2.67 -31.33
C GLY A 27 2.17 -2.19 -30.07
N ARG A 28 2.93 -1.62 -29.12
CA ARG A 28 2.43 -1.15 -27.82
C ARG A 28 2.15 0.36 -27.78
N SER A 29 2.45 1.09 -28.86
CA SER A 29 2.22 2.53 -28.96
C SER A 29 0.73 2.83 -29.05
N ARG A 30 0.26 3.83 -28.30
CA ARG A 30 -1.13 4.34 -28.38
C ARG A 30 -1.23 5.69 -29.08
N LYS A 31 -0.15 6.18 -29.71
CA LYS A 31 -0.13 7.49 -30.38
C LYS A 31 -1.26 7.63 -31.38
N ASP A 32 -1.41 6.64 -32.27
CA ASP A 32 -2.47 6.64 -33.29
C ASP A 32 -3.87 6.58 -32.68
N GLN A 33 -4.04 5.85 -31.56
CA GLN A 33 -5.32 5.76 -30.86
C GLN A 33 -5.71 7.09 -30.19
N ILE A 34 -4.73 7.79 -29.60
CA ILE A 34 -4.92 9.11 -28.98
C ILE A 34 -5.26 10.15 -30.04
N GLN A 35 -4.53 10.14 -31.17
CA GLN A 35 -4.81 11.03 -32.30
C GLN A 35 -6.22 10.82 -32.88
N LEU A 36 -6.66 9.57 -32.98
CA LEU A 36 -8.04 9.26 -33.40
C LEU A 36 -9.06 9.73 -32.38
N ALA A 37 -8.77 9.62 -31.07
CA ALA A 37 -9.64 10.16 -30.03
C ALA A 37 -9.82 11.68 -30.19
N ASP A 38 -8.76 12.41 -30.53
CA ASP A 38 -8.85 13.86 -30.82
C ASP A 38 -9.74 14.14 -32.04
N ILE A 39 -9.57 13.37 -33.13
CA ILE A 39 -10.36 13.51 -34.37
C ILE A 39 -11.85 13.23 -34.11
N PHE A 40 -12.16 12.16 -33.39
CA PHE A 40 -13.54 11.77 -33.05
C PHE A 40 -14.12 12.52 -31.85
N GLN A 41 -13.38 13.49 -31.30
CA GLN A 41 -13.77 14.27 -30.12
C GLN A 41 -14.10 13.39 -28.89
N ILE A 42 -13.43 12.25 -28.76
CA ILE A 42 -13.53 11.35 -27.61
C ILE A 42 -12.64 11.92 -26.50
N LYS A 43 -13.26 12.64 -25.56
CA LYS A 43 -12.55 13.29 -24.46
C LYS A 43 -12.32 12.39 -23.24
N ASP A 44 -13.12 11.34 -23.11
CA ASP A 44 -13.06 10.40 -22.00
C ASP A 44 -12.64 9.02 -22.50
N TYR A 45 -11.34 8.73 -22.41
CA TYR A 45 -10.77 7.42 -22.66
C TYR A 45 -9.81 7.05 -21.53
N PRO A 46 -9.80 5.79 -21.08
CA PRO A 46 -9.03 5.40 -19.90
C PRO A 46 -7.53 5.56 -20.14
N CYS A 47 -6.87 6.23 -19.19
CA CYS A 47 -5.42 6.22 -19.08
C CYS A 47 -4.90 4.77 -19.00
N SER A 48 -3.79 4.50 -19.65
CA SER A 48 -3.16 3.16 -19.71
C SER A 48 -2.74 2.60 -18.34
N SER A 49 -2.75 3.42 -17.30
CA SER A 49 -2.28 3.08 -15.95
C SER A 49 -3.43 3.08 -14.95
N GLY A 50 -4.08 1.92 -14.87
CA GLY A 50 -4.58 1.37 -13.62
C GLY A 50 -3.90 0.03 -13.41
N GLY A 51 -2.56 0.00 -13.43
CA GLY A 51 -1.81 -1.25 -13.26
C GLY A 51 -2.29 -1.98 -12.02
N CYS A 52 -2.43 -3.31 -12.10
CA CYS A 52 -2.84 -4.09 -10.94
C CYS A 52 -1.84 -3.86 -9.81
N LEU A 53 -2.30 -3.52 -8.61
CA LEU A 53 -1.43 -3.32 -7.43
C LEU A 53 -0.54 -4.55 -7.16
N LEU A 54 -0.96 -5.75 -7.60
CA LEU A 54 -0.14 -6.97 -7.52
C LEU A 54 1.06 -7.00 -8.49
N THR A 55 1.13 -6.08 -9.43
CA THR A 55 2.32 -5.86 -10.27
C THR A 55 3.34 -4.93 -9.63
N ASP A 56 2.96 -4.19 -8.58
CA ASP A 56 3.91 -3.46 -7.75
C ASP A 56 4.62 -4.46 -6.81
N PRO A 57 5.95 -4.63 -6.89
CA PRO A 57 6.67 -5.63 -6.10
C PRO A 57 6.50 -5.45 -4.60
N GLU A 58 6.40 -4.19 -4.12
CA GLU A 58 6.27 -3.90 -2.71
C GLU A 58 4.90 -4.31 -2.17
N PHE A 59 3.83 -3.93 -2.88
CA PHE A 59 2.47 -4.35 -2.53
C PHE A 59 2.28 -5.86 -2.68
N ALA A 60 2.82 -6.46 -3.75
CA ALA A 60 2.75 -7.90 -3.97
C ALA A 60 3.41 -8.67 -2.82
N ASN A 61 4.57 -8.22 -2.32
CA ASN A 61 5.22 -8.84 -1.17
C ASN A 61 4.42 -8.68 0.12
N ARG A 62 3.88 -7.49 0.38
CA ARG A 62 3.00 -7.26 1.54
C ARG A 62 1.76 -8.15 1.51
N MET A 63 1.20 -8.36 0.32
CA MET A 63 0.05 -9.25 0.12
C MET A 63 0.44 -10.71 0.36
N ARG A 64 1.55 -11.18 -0.23
CA ARG A 64 2.06 -12.55 0.01
C ARG A 64 2.38 -12.79 1.47
N ASP A 65 2.99 -11.83 2.16
CA ASP A 65 3.27 -11.91 3.59
C ASP A 65 1.98 -12.05 4.40
N SER A 66 0.94 -11.27 4.09
CA SER A 66 -0.32 -11.30 4.83
C SER A 66 -1.07 -12.63 4.60
N LEU A 67 -1.14 -13.11 3.36
CA LEU A 67 -1.78 -14.38 3.01
C LEU A 67 -1.11 -15.61 3.63
N LYS A 68 0.18 -15.53 3.99
CA LYS A 68 0.91 -16.64 4.63
C LYS A 68 0.58 -16.82 6.11
N HIS A 69 0.10 -15.77 6.76
CA HIS A 69 0.06 -15.68 8.22
C HIS A 69 -1.35 -15.50 8.77
N GLU A 70 -2.24 -14.89 7.99
CA GLU A 70 -3.55 -14.43 8.45
C GLU A 70 -4.61 -14.70 7.37
N ASP A 71 -5.86 -14.89 7.82
CA ASP A 71 -7.02 -14.82 6.94
C ASP A 71 -7.31 -13.36 6.61
N VAL A 72 -6.81 -12.91 5.46
CA VAL A 72 -6.82 -11.51 5.05
C VAL A 72 -8.22 -11.07 4.65
N ASP A 73 -8.77 -10.05 5.34
CA ASP A 73 -10.02 -9.41 4.96
C ASP A 73 -9.81 -8.16 4.09
N VAL A 74 -10.91 -7.53 3.66
CA VAL A 74 -10.87 -6.31 2.84
C VAL A 74 -10.23 -5.13 3.58
N ASN A 75 -10.39 -5.04 4.90
CA ASN A 75 -9.77 -4.00 5.71
C ASN A 75 -8.24 -4.20 5.76
N ASP A 76 -7.77 -5.43 5.92
CA ASP A 76 -6.36 -5.79 5.91
C ASP A 76 -5.72 -5.44 4.57
N VAL A 77 -6.36 -5.78 3.44
CA VAL A 77 -5.88 -5.41 2.09
C VAL A 77 -5.80 -3.89 1.91
N LYS A 78 -6.79 -3.13 2.42
CA LYS A 78 -6.74 -1.66 2.38
C LYS A 78 -5.58 -1.12 3.21
N LEU A 79 -5.31 -1.71 4.36
CA LEU A 79 -4.19 -1.33 5.22
C LEU A 79 -2.82 -1.56 4.55
N LEU A 80 -2.69 -2.56 3.67
CA LEU A 80 -1.45 -2.82 2.91
C LEU A 80 -1.03 -1.67 1.98
N LYS A 81 -1.95 -0.78 1.63
CA LYS A 81 -1.70 0.33 0.70
C LYS A 81 -0.97 1.50 1.35
N VAL A 82 -0.91 1.54 2.68
CA VAL A 82 -0.38 2.68 3.44
C VAL A 82 0.77 2.25 4.34
N GLY A 83 1.66 3.20 4.65
CA GLY A 83 2.71 2.99 5.64
C GLY A 83 3.81 2.01 5.23
N ARG A 84 4.68 1.74 6.21
CA ARG A 84 5.71 0.71 6.22
C ARG A 84 5.23 -0.45 7.08
N HIS A 85 5.38 -1.67 6.58
CA HIS A 85 4.95 -2.87 7.30
C HIS A 85 6.13 -3.56 7.97
N PHE A 86 5.94 -3.90 9.23
CA PHE A 86 6.84 -4.71 10.02
C PHE A 86 6.08 -5.91 10.55
N ARG A 87 6.69 -7.09 10.46
CA ARG A 87 6.17 -8.35 10.97
C ARG A 87 6.97 -8.69 12.22
N ILE A 88 6.34 -8.59 13.40
CA ILE A 88 7.03 -8.90 14.66
C ILE A 88 7.14 -10.43 14.83
N ASP A 89 6.04 -11.12 14.54
CA ASP A 89 5.96 -12.58 14.51
C ASP A 89 4.83 -13.03 13.55
N SER A 90 4.56 -14.34 13.51
CA SER A 90 3.54 -14.92 12.61
C SER A 90 2.11 -14.44 12.87
N LYS A 91 1.83 -13.77 13.98
CA LYS A 91 0.48 -13.32 14.37
C LYS A 91 0.40 -11.83 14.66
N THR A 92 1.47 -11.07 14.44
CA THR A 92 1.55 -9.66 14.87
C THR A 92 2.21 -8.80 13.81
N LYS A 93 1.50 -7.75 13.41
CA LYS A 93 1.95 -6.79 12.41
C LYS A 93 1.95 -5.38 12.97
N VAL A 94 2.93 -4.57 12.55
CA VAL A 94 2.97 -3.13 12.78
C VAL A 94 2.98 -2.40 11.45
N VAL A 95 2.14 -1.38 11.32
CA VAL A 95 2.09 -0.48 10.18
C VAL A 95 2.41 0.92 10.66
N VAL A 96 3.50 1.50 10.16
CA VAL A 96 3.94 2.85 10.53
C VAL A 96 3.66 3.79 9.36
N SER A 97 2.90 4.85 9.58
CA SER A 97 2.62 5.84 8.53
C SER A 97 3.90 6.52 8.02
N ARG A 98 3.86 6.98 6.77
CA ARG A 98 4.94 7.76 6.14
C ARG A 98 4.56 9.22 5.98
N ARG A 99 3.27 9.51 5.95
CA ARG A 99 2.69 10.82 5.67
C ARG A 99 1.44 11.05 6.52
N GLU A 100 1.06 12.31 6.66
CA GLU A 100 -0.10 12.72 7.46
C GLU A 100 -1.42 12.19 6.88
N ASP A 101 -1.57 12.13 5.56
CA ASP A 101 -2.74 11.55 4.89
C ASP A 101 -2.90 10.04 5.17
N GLU A 102 -1.79 9.34 5.37
CA GLU A 102 -1.81 7.93 5.78
C GLU A 102 -2.27 7.76 7.24
N ASN A 103 -2.06 8.76 8.12
CA ASN A 103 -2.49 8.67 9.53
C ASN A 103 -4.00 8.50 9.64
N LEU A 104 -4.76 9.35 8.94
CA LEU A 104 -6.23 9.27 8.93
C LEU A 104 -6.71 7.93 8.38
N THR A 105 -6.05 7.45 7.33
CA THR A 105 -6.38 6.15 6.73
C THR A 105 -6.12 5.01 7.71
N ILE A 106 -4.99 5.02 8.41
CA ILE A 106 -4.65 4.01 9.43
C ILE A 106 -5.64 4.05 10.59
N GLN A 107 -5.98 5.24 11.08
CA GLN A 107 -6.95 5.41 12.17
C GLN A 107 -8.33 4.87 11.79
N ASN A 108 -8.80 5.15 10.57
CA ASN A 108 -10.10 4.67 10.08
C ASN A 108 -10.14 3.17 9.78
N LEU A 109 -8.99 2.56 9.49
CA LEU A 109 -8.90 1.12 9.24
C LEU A 109 -8.63 0.32 10.51
N ALA A 110 -8.37 0.98 11.62
CA ALA A 110 -8.05 0.32 12.87
C ALA A 110 -9.28 -0.43 13.42
N LYS A 111 -9.06 -1.66 13.88
CA LYS A 111 -10.08 -2.56 14.46
C LYS A 111 -10.08 -2.40 15.98
N ASP A 112 -11.16 -2.83 16.63
CA ASP A 112 -11.31 -2.71 18.10
C ASP A 112 -10.19 -3.38 18.91
N SER A 113 -9.60 -4.45 18.35
CA SER A 113 -8.48 -5.19 18.94
C SER A 113 -7.11 -4.53 18.75
N ASP A 114 -7.03 -3.50 17.91
CA ASP A 114 -5.76 -2.86 17.55
C ASP A 114 -5.37 -1.78 18.55
N TYR A 115 -4.07 -1.45 18.53
CA TYR A 115 -3.57 -0.28 19.23
C TYR A 115 -2.96 0.71 18.25
N LEU A 116 -3.18 1.97 18.54
CA LEU A 116 -2.55 3.10 17.87
C LEU A 116 -1.42 3.63 18.73
N LEU A 117 -0.30 3.98 18.08
CA LEU A 117 0.89 4.49 18.73
C LEU A 117 1.31 5.81 18.08
N HIS A 118 1.57 6.82 18.90
CA HIS A 118 2.13 8.10 18.46
C HIS A 118 3.09 8.67 19.50
N LEU A 119 3.96 9.57 19.06
CA LEU A 119 4.92 10.23 19.97
C LEU A 119 4.20 11.31 20.79
N LYS A 120 4.50 11.38 22.09
CA LYS A 120 3.84 12.35 22.99
C LYS A 120 4.30 13.79 22.75
N ASP A 121 5.61 13.98 22.68
CA ASP A 121 6.23 15.31 22.79
C ASP A 121 6.80 15.80 21.44
N ILE A 122 6.75 14.97 20.40
CA ILE A 122 7.43 15.20 19.11
C ILE A 122 6.47 14.87 17.98
N PRO A 123 6.36 15.71 16.93
CA PRO A 123 5.59 15.35 15.74
C PRO A 123 6.19 14.10 15.08
N GLY A 124 5.33 13.13 14.76
CA GLY A 124 5.75 11.86 14.20
C GLY A 124 4.62 11.08 13.54
N PRO A 125 4.93 9.89 13.04
CA PRO A 125 3.95 9.03 12.39
C PRO A 125 2.96 8.45 13.41
N LEU A 126 1.76 8.14 12.92
CA LEU A 126 0.84 7.25 13.60
C LEU A 126 1.17 5.82 13.19
N SER A 127 1.31 4.94 14.16
CA SER A 127 1.48 3.50 13.91
C SER A 127 0.29 2.72 14.41
N LEU A 128 0.02 1.60 13.77
CA LEU A 128 -0.98 0.62 14.17
C LEU A 128 -0.32 -0.73 14.39
N ILE A 129 -0.62 -1.38 15.51
CA ILE A 129 -0.26 -2.78 15.76
C ILE A 129 -1.54 -3.62 15.80
N ARG A 130 -1.52 -4.73 15.05
CA ARG A 130 -2.64 -5.67 14.88
C ARG A 130 -2.19 -7.10 15.14
N GLY A 131 -3.08 -7.88 15.75
CA GLY A 131 -2.90 -9.31 15.97
C GLY A 131 -2.79 -9.70 17.45
N ASN A 132 -1.94 -10.67 17.78
CA ASN A 132 -1.75 -11.10 19.17
C ASN A 132 -0.74 -10.22 19.90
N ILE A 133 -1.22 -9.33 20.77
CA ILE A 133 -0.44 -8.22 21.31
C ILE A 133 -0.12 -8.47 22.79
N ASP A 134 1.18 -8.40 23.12
CA ASP A 134 1.71 -8.41 24.48
C ASP A 134 2.56 -7.15 24.73
N ASP A 135 3.02 -6.97 25.98
CA ASP A 135 3.78 -5.79 26.39
C ASP A 135 5.15 -5.66 25.66
N GLU A 136 5.80 -6.77 25.32
CA GLU A 136 7.07 -6.74 24.56
C GLU A 136 6.84 -6.31 23.11
N LYS A 137 5.75 -6.77 22.48
CA LYS A 137 5.36 -6.36 21.12
C LYS A 137 4.93 -4.91 21.07
N LEU A 138 4.21 -4.42 22.08
CA LEU A 138 3.89 -3.00 22.22
C LEU A 138 5.16 -2.15 22.34
N LYS A 139 6.14 -2.61 23.11
CA LYS A 139 7.46 -1.96 23.20
C LYS A 139 8.15 -1.92 21.85
N ILE A 140 8.21 -3.03 21.10
CA ILE A 140 8.79 -3.05 19.74
C ILE A 140 8.06 -2.07 18.80
N ALA A 141 6.73 -2.07 18.79
CA ALA A 141 5.95 -1.15 17.97
C ALA A 141 6.21 0.32 18.33
N ALA A 142 6.34 0.63 19.63
CA ALA A 142 6.69 1.96 20.09
C ALA A 142 8.10 2.37 19.61
N GLN A 143 9.07 1.47 19.66
CA GLN A 143 10.40 1.74 19.13
C GLN A 143 10.42 1.95 17.61
N LEU A 144 9.64 1.18 16.85
CA LEU A 144 9.49 1.35 15.39
C LEU A 144 8.86 2.70 15.04
N THR A 145 7.89 3.14 15.85
CA THR A 145 7.25 4.45 15.73
C THR A 145 8.27 5.57 15.97
N ALA A 146 9.03 5.48 17.07
CA ALA A 146 10.08 6.45 17.40
C ALA A 146 11.17 6.52 16.31
N ARG A 147 11.66 5.37 15.82
CA ARG A 147 12.67 5.26 14.74
C ARG A 147 12.21 5.94 13.45
N SER A 148 10.91 5.88 13.16
CA SER A 148 10.34 6.44 11.92
C SER A 148 10.10 7.96 12.00
N SER A 149 10.60 8.62 13.04
CA SER A 149 10.44 10.05 13.28
C SER A 149 11.77 10.77 13.49
N LYS A 150 11.73 12.08 13.81
CA LYS A 150 12.90 12.85 14.24
C LYS A 150 13.44 12.39 15.61
N ALA A 151 12.65 11.66 16.38
CA ALA A 151 13.06 11.08 17.65
C ALA A 151 14.17 10.03 17.52
N LYS A 152 14.49 9.55 16.30
CA LYS A 152 15.56 8.59 16.04
C LYS A 152 16.95 9.01 16.54
N TYR A 153 17.17 10.30 16.77
CA TYR A 153 18.43 10.86 17.29
C TYR A 153 18.43 11.04 18.81
N LEU A 154 17.32 10.77 19.48
CA LEU A 154 17.18 10.91 20.92
C LEU A 154 17.46 9.58 21.64
N PRO A 155 18.07 9.60 22.82
CA PRO A 155 18.39 8.38 23.58
C PRO A 155 17.13 7.62 24.02
N SER A 156 16.05 8.34 24.35
CA SER A 156 14.73 7.78 24.64
C SER A 156 13.63 8.74 24.25
N THR A 157 12.41 8.22 24.05
CA THR A 157 11.23 9.03 23.72
C THR A 157 9.97 8.39 24.28
N LYS A 158 9.02 9.24 24.66
CA LYS A 158 7.70 8.83 25.15
C LYS A 158 6.75 8.57 23.98
N VAL A 159 6.20 7.36 23.94
CA VAL A 159 5.18 6.93 22.98
C VAL A 159 3.88 6.70 23.74
N VAL A 160 2.80 7.30 23.26
CA VAL A 160 1.44 7.07 23.75
C VAL A 160 0.85 5.91 22.97
N ILE A 161 0.26 4.98 23.70
CA ILE A 161 -0.44 3.80 23.19
C ILE A 161 -1.91 3.95 23.56
N SER A 162 -2.80 3.90 22.57
CA SER A 162 -4.25 4.00 22.78
C SER A 162 -5.00 2.86 22.07
N ARG A 163 -6.08 2.39 22.69
CA ARG A 163 -7.10 1.54 22.05
C ARG A 163 -8.23 2.41 21.50
N ILE A 164 -8.83 2.01 20.39
CA ILE A 164 -9.91 2.77 19.72
C ILE A 164 -11.17 2.87 20.61
N GLN A 165 -11.53 1.80 21.32
CA GLN A 165 -12.78 1.75 22.09
C GLN A 165 -12.69 2.35 23.50
N GLN A 166 -11.50 2.65 23.99
CA GLN A 166 -11.31 3.22 25.32
C GLN A 166 -10.70 4.60 25.18
N ASP A 167 -11.54 5.62 25.21
CA ASP A 167 -11.19 7.05 25.21
C ASP A 167 -10.17 7.45 26.31
N PHE A 168 -9.75 6.53 27.20
CA PHE A 168 -8.99 6.83 28.41
C PHE A 168 -7.86 5.85 28.81
N GLU A 169 -7.71 4.64 28.24
CA GLU A 169 -6.55 3.80 28.55
C GLU A 169 -5.35 4.18 27.64
N GLN A 170 -4.76 5.32 27.97
CA GLN A 170 -3.51 5.77 27.37
C GLN A 170 -2.33 5.26 28.20
N LYS A 171 -1.63 4.23 27.71
CA LYS A 171 -0.36 3.80 28.29
C LYS A 171 0.75 4.63 27.65
N VAL A 172 1.56 5.29 28.48
CA VAL A 172 2.75 6.00 28.01
C VAL A 172 3.97 5.12 28.28
N LEU A 173 4.66 4.72 27.22
CA LEU A 173 5.92 3.99 27.33
C LEU A 173 7.09 4.91 27.00
N ASN A 174 8.12 4.89 27.85
CA ASN A 174 9.42 5.45 27.51
C ASN A 174 10.25 4.37 26.83
N VAL A 175 10.62 4.59 25.57
CA VAL A 175 11.36 3.60 24.78
C VAL A 175 12.69 4.17 24.29
N SER A 176 13.73 3.34 24.36
CA SER A 176 15.01 3.59 23.68
C SER A 176 14.92 3.25 22.20
N GLN A 177 15.89 3.67 21.41
CA GLN A 177 15.96 3.28 20.01
C GLN A 177 16.03 1.75 19.86
N ILE A 178 15.35 1.23 18.85
CA ILE A 178 15.53 -0.15 18.40
C ILE A 178 16.84 -0.25 17.63
N ASP A 179 17.52 -1.39 17.78
CA ASP A 179 18.67 -1.73 16.95
C ASP A 179 18.30 -1.65 15.44
N PRO A 180 19.09 -0.94 14.61
CA PRO A 180 18.78 -0.79 13.20
C PRO A 180 18.70 -2.12 12.44
N GLY A 181 19.53 -3.11 12.80
CA GLY A 181 19.55 -4.43 12.18
C GLY A 181 18.29 -5.21 12.50
N LYS A 182 17.89 -5.24 13.78
CA LYS A 182 16.63 -5.85 14.22
C LYS A 182 15.43 -5.22 13.49
N ALA A 183 15.41 -3.90 13.39
CA ALA A 183 14.29 -3.22 12.75
C ALA A 183 14.26 -3.38 11.22
N GLU A 184 15.37 -3.76 10.59
CA GLU A 184 15.42 -4.14 9.18
C GLU A 184 15.00 -5.60 8.96
N GLU A 185 15.33 -6.50 9.88
CA GLU A 185 14.90 -7.90 9.87
C GLU A 185 13.37 -8.02 9.97
N LEU A 186 12.75 -7.21 10.83
CA LEU A 186 11.29 -7.20 10.98
C LEU A 186 10.57 -6.54 9.80
N MET A 187 11.28 -5.82 8.92
CA MET A 187 10.64 -5.09 7.83
C MET A 187 10.21 -6.06 6.72
N VAL A 188 8.95 -5.95 6.28
CA VAL A 188 8.47 -6.71 5.12
C VAL A 188 9.11 -6.09 3.87
N LYS A 189 10.18 -6.72 3.38
CA LYS A 189 11.03 -6.20 2.30
C LYS A 189 10.37 -6.27 0.92
N LYS A 190 10.93 -5.47 -0.01
CA LYS A 190 10.79 -5.64 -1.47
C LYS A 190 11.46 -6.91 -1.96
#